data_AF-A0A6N6N1E2-F1
#
_entry.id   AF-A0A6N6N1E2-F1
#
_cell.length_a   1.000
_cell.length_b   1.000
_cell.length_c   1.000
_cell.angle_alpha   90.00
_cell.angle_beta   90.00
_cell.angle_gamma   90.00
#
_symmetry.space_group_name_H-M   'P 1'
#
loop_
_entity.id
_entity.type
_entity.pdbx_description
1 polymer ?
#
loop_
_entity_poly.entity_id
_entity_poly.type
_entity_poly.pdbx_seq_one_letter_code
_entity_poly.pdbx_strand_id
1 'polypeptide(L)' 'MSDSKKPLTPVKPAGIEIIYLYPCPHCEREVPLIAPTRPAMAQCDACRKNFPIVPVDDRTIRYIKLILAGGKASIDPDFL' A
#
# COMPACT_ATOMS: atom_id res chain seq x y z
N MET A 1 44.14 -1.58 3.65
CA MET A 1 43.15 -0.57 3.24
C MET A 1 41.99 -0.70 4.21
N SER A 2 41.86 0.25 5.14
CA SER A 2 40.76 0.27 6.11
C SER A 2 39.50 0.74 5.41
N ASP A 3 38.55 -0.17 5.16
CA ASP A 3 37.22 0.16 4.66
C ASP A 3 36.50 1.05 5.70
N SER A 4 36.62 2.36 5.51
CA SER A 4 35.86 3.35 6.25
C SER A 4 34.43 3.31 5.72
N LYS A 5 33.65 2.32 6.19
CA LYS A 5 32.22 2.23 5.92
C LYS A 5 31.56 3.45 6.55
N LYS A 6 31.32 4.48 5.74
CA LYS A 6 30.51 5.63 6.15
C LYS A 6 29.20 5.08 6.74
N PRO A 7 28.79 5.53 7.94
CA PRO A 7 27.55 5.08 8.56
C PRO A 7 26.40 5.36 7.60
N LEU A 8 25.55 4.35 7.40
CA LEU A 8 24.35 4.48 6.57
C LEU A 8 23.38 5.43 7.26
N THR A 9 23.06 6.54 6.59
CA THR A 9 21.99 7.44 7.03
C THR A 9 20.64 6.78 6.77
N PRO A 10 19.65 6.94 7.67
CA PRO A 10 18.29 6.45 7.42
C PRO A 10 17.73 6.94 6.09
N VAL A 11 17.10 6.03 5.34
CA VAL A 11 16.52 6.32 4.02
C VAL A 11 15.08 6.80 4.20
N LYS A 12 14.73 7.93 3.58
CA LYS A 12 13.39 8.50 3.62
C LYS A 12 12.44 7.74 2.66
N PRO A 13 11.13 7.68 2.93
CA PRO A 13 10.15 7.10 2.01
C PRO A 13 10.19 7.76 0.63
N ALA A 14 10.13 6.93 -0.42
CA ALA A 14 10.08 7.40 -1.81
C ALA A 14 8.64 7.62 -2.32
N GLY A 15 7.66 6.97 -1.70
CA GLY A 15 6.27 6.90 -2.16
C GLY A 15 5.33 6.36 -1.08
N ILE A 16 4.03 6.40 -1.35
CA ILE A 16 2.99 5.74 -0.55
C ILE A 16 2.02 4.98 -1.48
N GLU A 17 1.65 3.79 -1.06
CA GLU A 17 0.58 2.98 -1.65
C GLU A 17 -0.47 2.65 -0.59
N ILE A 18 -1.73 2.51 -1.02
CA ILE A 18 -2.87 2.27 -0.14
C ILE A 18 -3.37 0.84 -0.35
N ILE A 19 -3.49 0.10 0.74
CA ILE A 19 -4.01 -1.27 0.75
C ILE A 19 -5.45 -1.26 1.22
N TYR A 20 -6.32 -1.94 0.48
CA TYR A 20 -7.70 -2.20 0.85
C TYR A 20 -7.90 -3.68 1.16
N LEU A 21 -8.68 -3.97 2.19
CA LEU A 21 -8.97 -5.33 2.63
C LEU A 21 -10.36 -5.74 2.14
N TYR A 22 -10.43 -6.80 1.35
CA TYR A 22 -11.68 -7.34 0.84
C TYR A 22 -11.99 -8.67 1.52
N PRO A 23 -13.11 -8.82 2.24
CA PRO A 23 -13.48 -10.08 2.84
C PRO A 23 -13.85 -11.09 1.73
N CYS A 24 -13.21 -12.24 1.73
CA CYS A 24 -13.51 -13.32 0.80
C CYS A 24 -14.91 -13.89 1.10
N PRO A 25 -15.84 -13.95 0.13
CA PRO A 25 -17.21 -14.42 0.38
C PRO A 25 -17.31 -15.93 0.61
N HIS A 26 -16.21 -16.67 0.53
CA HIS A 26 -16.18 -18.13 0.68
C HIS A 26 -15.56 -18.62 1.97
N CYS A 27 -14.68 -17.82 2.59
CA CYS A 27 -13.94 -18.22 3.79
C CYS A 27 -13.64 -17.05 4.72
N GLU A 28 -14.20 -15.86 4.44
CA GLU A 28 -14.13 -14.64 5.25
C GLU A 28 -12.73 -14.03 5.46
N ARG A 29 -11.68 -14.68 4.94
CA ARG A 29 -10.32 -14.16 4.91
C ARG A 29 -10.27 -12.78 4.24
N GLU A 30 -9.66 -11.81 4.91
CA GLU A 30 -9.36 -10.50 4.32
C GLU A 30 -8.23 -10.61 3.30
N VAL A 31 -8.53 -10.24 2.05
CA VAL A 31 -7.59 -10.25 0.94
C VAL A 31 -7.07 -8.82 0.71
N PRO A 32 -5.78 -8.56 0.95
CA PRO A 32 -5.19 -7.23 0.75
C PRO A 32 -4.94 -6.96 -0.74
N LEU A 33 -5.42 -5.83 -1.25
CA LEU A 33 -5.19 -5.37 -2.61
C LEU A 33 -4.71 -3.91 -2.63
N ILE A 34 -3.75 -3.62 -3.50
CA ILE A 34 -3.20 -2.27 -3.68
C ILE A 34 -4.17 -1.48 -4.57
N ALA A 35 -4.91 -0.55 -3.97
CA ALA A 35 -5.72 0.48 -4.63
C ALA A 35 -6.39 0.05 -5.97
N PRO A 36 -7.28 -0.98 -5.98
CA PRO A 36 -7.88 -1.48 -7.22
C PRO A 36 -8.94 -0.50 -7.77
N THR A 37 -8.56 0.39 -8.69
CA THR A 37 -9.45 1.46 -9.23
C THR A 37 -10.36 1.03 -10.38
N ARG A 38 -10.29 -0.24 -10.80
CA ARG A 38 -11.11 -0.79 -11.89
C ARG A 38 -11.82 -2.06 -11.43
N PRO A 39 -13.02 -2.36 -11.97
CA PRO A 39 -13.68 -3.64 -11.72
C PRO A 39 -12.73 -4.80 -12.05
N ALA A 40 -12.60 -5.74 -11.11
CA ALA A 40 -11.67 -6.86 -11.23
C ALA A 40 -12.19 -8.07 -10.45
N MET A 41 -11.57 -9.22 -10.71
CA MET A 41 -11.70 -10.42 -9.88
C MET A 41 -10.48 -10.50 -8.96
N ALA A 42 -10.72 -10.60 -7.65
CA ALA A 42 -9.68 -10.93 -6.69
C ALA A 42 -9.58 -12.45 -6.54
N GLN A 43 -8.38 -12.96 -6.26
CA GLN A 43 -8.17 -14.35 -5.87
C GLN A 43 -7.85 -14.40 -4.37
N CYS A 44 -8.59 -15.21 -3.61
CA CYS A 44 -8.30 -15.43 -2.20
C CYS A 44 -7.00 -16.23 -2.03
N ASP A 45 -6.10 -15.74 -1.19
CA ASP A 45 -4.85 -16.40 -0.81
C ASP A 45 -5.07 -17.71 -0.05
N ALA A 46 -6.13 -17.78 0.78
CA ALA A 46 -6.45 -18.94 1.60
C ALA A 46 -7.21 -20.03 0.82
N CYS A 47 -8.39 -19.73 0.27
CA CYS A 47 -9.24 -20.74 -0.38
C CYS A 47 -9.10 -20.82 -1.91
N ARG A 48 -8.24 -19.97 -2.52
CA ARG A 48 -7.93 -19.93 -3.96
C ARG A 48 -9.09 -19.62 -4.91
N LYS A 49 -10.30 -19.40 -4.37
CA LYS A 49 -11.49 -19.00 -5.14
C LYS A 49 -11.38 -17.55 -5.58
N ASN A 50 -11.95 -17.27 -6.76
CA ASN A 50 -12.04 -15.93 -7.32
C ASN A 50 -13.38 -15.30 -6.96
N PHE A 51 -13.38 -14.01 -6.66
CA PHE A 51 -14.60 -13.25 -6.37
C PHE A 51 -14.51 -11.82 -6.94
N PRO A 52 -15.62 -11.24 -7.40
CA PRO A 52 -15.62 -9.87 -7.90
C PRO A 52 -15.43 -8.88 -6.75
N ILE A 53 -14.70 -7.80 -7.02
CA ILE A 53 -14.50 -6.72 -6.05
C ILE A 53 -15.07 -5.40 -6.58
N VAL A 54 -15.51 -4.57 -5.66
CA VAL A 54 -15.90 -3.19 -5.96
C VAL A 54 -14.63 -2.34 -6.11
N PRO A 55 -14.49 -1.56 -7.18
CA PRO A 55 -13.34 -0.67 -7.35
C PRO A 55 -13.35 0.45 -6.32
N VAL A 56 -12.16 0.88 -5.92
CA VAL A 56 -11.98 2.08 -5.09
C VAL A 56 -11.88 3.33 -5.95
N ASP A 57 -12.22 4.48 -5.36
CA ASP A 57 -12.20 5.76 -6.06
C ASP A 57 -10.77 6.28 -6.27
N ASP A 58 -10.37 6.42 -7.54
CA ASP A 58 -9.06 6.93 -7.94
C ASP A 58 -8.81 8.36 -7.44
N ARG A 59 -9.85 9.21 -7.37
CA ARG A 59 -9.72 10.59 -6.88
C ARG A 59 -9.32 10.62 -5.42
N THR A 60 -9.96 9.79 -4.59
CA THR A 60 -9.65 9.63 -3.17
C THR A 60 -8.21 9.15 -2.96
N ILE A 61 -7.76 8.15 -3.72
CA ILE A 61 -6.37 7.67 -3.63
C ILE A 61 -5.37 8.76 -3.99
N ARG A 62 -5.60 9.48 -5.09
CA ARG A 62 -4.75 10.60 -5.51
C ARG A 62 -4.74 11.71 -4.47
N TYR A 63 -5.88 12.05 -3.89
CA TYR A 63 -5.98 13.03 -2.81
C TYR A 63 -5.08 12.65 -1.64
N ILE A 64 -5.17 11.40 -1.16
CA ILE A 64 -4.33 10.91 -0.05
C ILE A 64 -2.84 10.99 -0.40
N LYS A 65 -2.46 10.53 -1.60
CA LYS A 65 -1.06 10.64 -2.06
C LYS A 65 -0.59 12.09 -2.12
N LEU A 66 -1.44 13.02 -2.54
CA LEU A 66 -1.13 14.45 -2.61
C LEU A 66 -0.95 15.08 -1.22
N ILE A 67 -1.91 14.88 -0.30
CA ILE A 67 -1.83 15.50 1.04
C ILE A 67 -0.65 14.99 1.84
N LEU A 68 -0.19 13.77 1.59
CA LEU A 68 0.99 13.19 2.23
C LEU A 68 2.30 13.50 1.49
N ALA A 69 2.27 14.36 0.47
CA ALA A 69 3.43 14.64 -0.40
C ALA A 69 4.12 13.36 -0.92
N GLY A 70 3.31 12.37 -1.31
CA GLY A 70 3.78 11.04 -1.71
C GLY A 70 4.39 10.22 -0.57
N GLY A 71 3.97 10.43 0.68
CA GLY A 71 4.51 9.73 1.86
C GLY A 71 5.69 10.44 2.54
N LYS A 72 6.17 11.57 1.99
CA LYS A 72 7.23 12.36 2.61
C LYS A 72 6.74 13.11 3.84
N ALA A 73 5.46 13.52 3.85
CA ALA A 73 4.86 14.23 4.98
C ALA A 73 4.48 13.29 6.14
N SER A 74 4.58 11.96 5.95
CA SER A 74 4.34 10.97 7.01
C SER A 74 5.62 10.46 7.67
N ILE A 75 6.76 11.12 7.42
CA ILE A 75 8.00 10.84 8.16
C ILE A 75 7.81 11.36 9.58
N ASP A 76 8.17 10.55 10.56
CA ASP A 76 8.19 10.95 11.96
C ASP A 76 9.11 12.19 12.13
N PRO A 77 8.61 13.29 12.72
CA PRO A 77 9.39 14.51 12.90
C PRO A 77 10.72 14.33 13.62
N ASP A 78 10.85 13.31 14.48
CA ASP A 78 12.11 13.00 15.18
C ASP A 78 13.21 12.49 14.23
N PHE A 79 12.87 12.19 12.98
CA PHE A 79 13.75 11.63 11.95
C PHE A 79 13.86 12.51 10.69
N LEU A 80 13.39 13.77 10.73
CA LEU A 80 13.43 14.70 9.59
C LEU A 80 14.78 15.41 9.37
#